data_AF-A0A918EPX5-F1
#
_entry.id   AF-A0A918EPX5-F1
#
_cell.length_a   1.000
_cell.length_b   1.000
_cell.length_c   1.000
_cell.angle_alpha   90.00
_cell.angle_beta   90.00
_cell.angle_gamma   90.00
#
_symmetry.space_group_name_H-M   'P 1'
#
loop_
_entity.id
_entity.type
_entity.pdbx_description
1 polymer ?
#
loop_
_entity_poly.entity_id
_entity_poly.type
_entity_poly.pdbx_seq_one_letter_code
_entity_poly.pdbx_strand_id
1 'polypeptide(L)' 'MILRILDWRGIPVSDAVPERVTACSDLERLGIRARRAVHATDAEDLFADE' A
#
# COMPACT_ATOMS: atom_id res chain seq x y z
N MET A 1 -1.48 8.60 -1.85
CA MET A 1 -0.03 8.65 -2.17
C MET A 1 0.57 7.26 -2.34
N ILE A 2 0.26 6.30 -1.47
CA ILE A 2 0.71 4.90 -1.54
C ILE A 2 0.50 4.27 -2.94
N LEU A 3 -0.72 4.39 -3.48
CA LEU A 3 -1.05 3.85 -4.81
C LEU A 3 -0.16 4.40 -5.93
N ARG A 4 0.23 5.67 -5.84
CA ARG A 4 1.15 6.32 -6.79
C ARG A 4 2.56 5.74 -6.72
N ILE A 5 3.01 5.33 -5.53
CA ILE A 5 4.32 4.69 -5.36
C ILE A 5 4.32 3.32 -6.06
N LEU A 6 3.25 2.55 -5.89
CA LEU A 6 3.09 1.24 -6.54
C LEU A 6 3.03 1.37 -8.06
N ASP A 7 2.26 2.35 -8.56
CA ASP A 7 2.16 2.67 -9.98
C ASP A 7 3.53 3.04 -10.58
N TRP A 8 4.30 3.89 -9.91
CA TRP A 8 5.68 4.22 -10.31
C TRP A 8 6.63 3.02 -10.29
N ARG A 9 6.38 2.06 -9.42
CA ARG A 9 7.16 0.82 -9.33
C ARG A 9 6.74 -0.19 -10.39
N GLY A 10 5.64 0.06 -11.12
CA GLY A 10 5.05 -0.89 -12.06
C GLY A 10 4.46 -2.11 -11.34
N ILE A 11 4.16 -1.99 -10.05
CA ILE A 11 3.57 -3.09 -9.27
C ILE A 11 2.07 -3.14 -9.60
N PRO A 12 1.56 -4.28 -10.09
CA PRO A 12 0.14 -4.42 -10.34
C PRO A 12 -0.64 -4.30 -9.03
N VAL A 13 -1.52 -3.31 -8.96
CA VAL A 13 -2.36 -3.07 -7.81
C VAL A 13 -3.72 -3.70 -8.07
N SER A 14 -4.08 -4.69 -7.26
CA SER A 14 -5.41 -5.30 -7.31
C SER A 14 -6.45 -4.35 -6.72
N ASP A 15 -7.69 -4.36 -7.23
CA ASP A 15 -8.80 -3.49 -6.76
C ASP A 15 -9.06 -3.56 -5.25
N ALA A 16 -8.69 -4.66 -4.59
CA ALA A 16 -8.79 -4.81 -3.14
C ALA A 16 -7.87 -3.85 -2.35
N VAL A 17 -6.74 -3.43 -2.92
CA VAL A 17 -5.74 -2.58 -2.26
C VAL A 17 -6.25 -1.16 -2.02
N PRO A 18 -6.77 -0.42 -3.02
CA PRO A 18 -7.35 0.91 -2.77
C PRO A 18 -8.53 0.86 -1.82
N GLU A 19 -9.35 -0.20 -1.85
CA GLU A 19 -10.46 -0.37 -0.90
C GLU A 19 -9.95 -0.52 0.54
N ARG A 20 -8.93 -1.35 0.78
CA ARG A 20 -8.28 -1.50 2.10
C ARG A 20 -7.57 -0.24 2.57
N VAL A 21 -6.95 0.52 1.67
CA VAL A 21 -6.31 1.80 2.01
C VAL A 21 -7.36 2.84 2.39
N THR A 22 -8.51 2.87 1.70
CA THR A 22 -9.61 3.80 1.97
C THR A 22 -10.39 3.43 3.23
N ALA A 23 -10.54 2.13 3.52
CA ALA A 23 -11.17 1.63 4.74
C ALA A 23 -10.29 1.82 6.00
N CYS A 24 -9.00 2.11 5.85
CA CYS A 24 -8.08 2.28 6.96
C CYS A 24 -8.07 3.74 7.45
N SER A 25 -8.72 3.97 8.60
CA SER A 25 -8.76 5.28 9.27
C SER A 25 -7.49 5.60 10.09
N ASP A 26 -6.59 4.63 10.25
CA ASP A 26 -5.34 4.78 11.00
C ASP A 26 -4.25 5.46 10.18
N LEU A 27 -4.02 6.74 10.47
CA LEU A 27 -2.95 7.53 9.85
C LEU A 27 -1.56 6.94 10.08
N GLU A 28 -1.32 6.33 11.24
CA GLU A 28 -0.02 5.73 11.57
C GLU A 28 0.25 4.49 10.70
N ARG A 29 -0.76 3.62 10.52
CA ARG A 29 -0.68 2.47 9.59
C ARG A 29 -0.49 2.92 8.15
N LEU A 30 -1.17 3.99 7.72
CA LEU A 30 -0.97 4.57 6.38
C LEU A 30 0.47 5.07 6.18
N GLY A 31 1.08 5.66 7.21
CA GLY A 31 2.48 6.08 7.17
C GLY A 31 3.46 4.91 7.01
N ILE A 32 3.24 3.82 7.76
CA ILE A 32 4.04 2.59 7.63
C ILE A 32 3.89 1.98 6.24
N ARG A 33 2.65 1.88 5.74
CA ARG A 33 2.35 1.39 4.39
C ARG A 33 3.03 2.22 3.31
N ALA A 34 3.03 3.55 3.43
CA ALA A 34 3.73 4.41 2.47
C ALA A 34 5.24 4.16 2.44
N ARG A 35 5.84 3.88 3.61
CA ARG A 35 7.26 3.54 3.69
C ARG A 35 7.55 2.14 3.14
N ARG A 36 6.67 1.17 3.42
CA ARG A 36 6.76 -0.18 2.85
C ARG A 36 6.55 -0.18 1.35
N ALA A 37 5.67 0.64 0.79
CA ALA A 37 5.43 0.75 -0.65
C ALA A 37 6.70 0.97 -1.47
N VAL A 38 7.70 1.64 -0.88
CA VAL A 38 9.00 1.92 -1.51
C VAL A 38 9.88 0.67 -1.63
N HIS A 39 9.72 -0.30 -0.74
CA HIS A 39 10.51 -1.53 -0.70
C HIS A 39 9.71 -2.77 -1.09
N ALA A 40 8.39 -2.68 -1.07
CA ALA A 40 7.46 -3.74 -1.42
C ALA A 40 7.74 -4.26 -2.83
N THR A 41 7.70 -5.58 -2.96
CA THR A 41 7.72 -6.32 -4.22
C THR A 41 6.33 -6.41 -4.84
N ASP A 42 5.30 -6.46 -3.98
CA ASP A 42 3.90 -6.63 -4.36
C ASP A 42 2.99 -5.70 -3.55
N ALA A 43 1.82 -5.40 -4.09
CA ALA A 43 0.86 -4.54 -3.41
C ALA A 43 0.30 -5.16 -2.11
N GLU A 44 0.35 -6.48 -1.98
CA GLU A 44 -0.07 -7.20 -0.77
C GLU A 44 0.93 -7.03 0.39
N ASP A 45 2.20 -6.77 0.08
CA ASP A 45 3.29 -6.59 1.05
C ASP A 45 3.09 -5.35 1.94
N LEU A 46 2.32 -4.37 1.44
CA LEU A 46 1.83 -3.24 2.23
C LEU A 46 1.06 -3.68 3.47
N PHE A 47 0.42 -4.84 3.41
CA PHE A 47 -0.44 -5.37 4.45
C PHE A 47 0.15 -6.60 5.15
N ALA A 48 1.32 -7.08 4.71
CA ALA A 48 2.00 -8.21 5.33
C ALA A 48 2.67 -7.76 6.64
N ASP A 49 1.89 -7.68 7.73
CA ASP A 49 2.28 -7.65 9.16
C ASP A 49 1.03 -7.37 10.03
N GLU A 50 -0.09 -8.04 9.74
CA GLU A 50 -1.27 -8.09 10.63
C GLU A 50 -1.29 -9.40 11.41
#